data_AF-A0A815B8U7-F1
#
_entry.id   AF-A0A815B8U7-F1
#
_cell.length_a   1.000
_cell.length_b   1.000
_cell.length_c   1.000
_cell.angle_alpha   90.00
_cell.angle_beta   90.00
_cell.angle_gamma   90.00
#
_symmetry.space_group_name_H-M   'P 1'
#
loop_
_entity.id
_entity.type
_entity.pdbx_description
1 polymer ?
#
loop_
_entity_poly.entity_id
_entity_poly.type
_entity_poly.pdbx_seq_one_letter_code
_entity_poly.pdbx_strand_id
1 'polypeptide(L)'
;MKKENWQLHPPLFPELHWSKSGTLLIHNDTHRFLFFNESNIEVAVTQDLIHYEYTGKTFLQIRPNYFDSELVEPGPEPRKISDGNYLFLYNSGRQVSTPNSKPNWHREYNVGWAIMDKNDPMNILARSDEPILSPVLDWEKCDNNSDKWSDLGLTPLVVFVEGWKQIAHDEFIVWYQGCDSVTGVAKLTIKFDT
;
A
#
# COMPACT_ATOMS: atom_id res chain seq x y z
N MET A 1 17.93 19.54 8.12
CA MET A 1 16.59 20.19 8.20
C MET A 1 16.17 20.20 9.66
N LYS A 2 15.55 21.26 10.16
CA LYS A 2 15.15 21.37 11.58
C LYS A 2 13.63 21.26 11.74
N LYS A 3 13.14 20.91 12.93
CA LYS A 3 11.70 20.71 13.20
C LYS A 3 10.87 21.96 12.85
N GLU A 4 11.43 23.14 13.11
CA GLU A 4 10.81 24.43 12.78
C GLU A 4 10.61 24.69 11.29
N ASN A 5 11.21 23.88 10.41
CA ASN A 5 11.00 23.99 8.96
C ASN A 5 9.78 23.19 8.47
N TRP A 6 9.09 22.45 9.35
CA TRP A 6 7.87 21.71 9.03
C TRP A 6 6.66 22.46 9.56
N GLN A 7 5.63 22.58 8.72
CA GLN A 7 4.31 23.07 9.12
C GLN A 7 3.37 21.87 9.32
N LEU A 8 2.94 21.65 10.55
CA LEU A 8 1.92 20.64 10.87
C LEU A 8 0.53 21.22 10.63
N HIS A 9 -0.28 20.54 9.84
CA HIS A 9 -1.70 20.86 9.66
C HIS A 9 -2.57 19.94 10.55
N PRO A 10 -3.82 20.35 10.87
CA PRO A 10 -4.76 19.50 11.60
C PRO A 10 -5.05 18.17 10.88
N PRO A 11 -5.67 17.18 11.56
CA PRO A 11 -6.18 15.99 10.90
C PRO A 11 -7.04 16.34 9.68
N LEU A 12 -6.89 15.58 8.59
CA LEU A 12 -7.62 15.85 7.33
C LEU A 12 -9.13 15.67 7.51
N PHE A 13 -9.54 14.68 8.31
CA PHE A 13 -10.93 14.33 8.60
C PHE A 13 -11.13 14.22 10.12
N PRO A 14 -11.25 15.35 10.84
CA PRO A 14 -11.35 15.35 12.31
C PRO A 14 -12.60 14.64 12.86
N GLU A 15 -13.63 14.45 12.02
CA GLU A 15 -14.86 13.71 12.32
C GLU A 15 -14.70 12.19 12.20
N LEU A 16 -13.68 11.70 11.50
CA LEU A 16 -13.44 10.26 11.38
C LEU A 16 -12.63 9.76 12.58
N HIS A 17 -13.23 8.84 13.33
CA HIS A 17 -12.57 8.22 14.48
C HIS A 17 -11.33 7.39 14.11
N TRP A 18 -11.26 6.93 12.86
CA TRP A 18 -10.17 6.10 12.33
C TRP A 18 -9.97 6.39 10.85
N SER A 19 -8.79 6.86 10.49
CA SER A 19 -8.31 6.95 9.11
C SER A 19 -6.78 6.85 9.13
N LYS A 20 -6.21 6.24 8.09
CA LYS A 20 -4.76 6.00 7.97
C LYS A 20 -4.37 5.84 6.51
N SER A 21 -3.06 5.70 6.26
CA SER A 21 -2.51 5.17 5.01
C SER A 21 -2.94 5.97 3.77
N GLY A 22 -2.72 7.28 3.84
CA GLY A 22 -3.04 8.20 2.76
C GLY A 22 -1.94 8.22 1.70
N THR A 23 -2.33 8.04 0.44
CA THR A 23 -1.46 8.19 -0.73
C THR A 23 -2.05 9.18 -1.73
N LEU A 24 -1.20 10.06 -2.28
CA LEU A 24 -1.62 11.19 -3.12
C LEU A 24 -1.33 10.92 -4.59
N LEU A 25 -2.34 11.10 -5.44
CA LEU A 25 -2.17 11.23 -6.88
C LEU A 25 -2.47 12.67 -7.32
N ILE A 26 -1.45 13.36 -7.83
CA ILE A 26 -1.65 14.62 -8.57
C ILE A 26 -1.88 14.23 -10.03
N HIS A 27 -3.15 14.12 -10.43
CA HIS A 27 -3.51 13.74 -11.79
C HIS A 27 -3.32 14.91 -12.77
N ASN A 28 -3.77 16.10 -12.38
CA ASN A 28 -3.51 17.37 -13.06
C ASN A 28 -3.67 18.55 -12.08
N ASP A 29 -3.56 19.78 -12.58
CA ASP A 29 -3.59 21.00 -11.76
C ASP A 29 -4.87 21.13 -10.91
N THR A 30 -5.99 20.63 -11.42
CA THR A 30 -7.33 20.75 -10.82
C THR A 30 -7.91 19.45 -10.26
N HIS A 31 -7.26 18.31 -10.49
CA HIS A 31 -7.71 16.99 -10.04
C HIS A 31 -6.59 16.29 -9.29
N ARG A 32 -6.78 16.16 -7.96
CA ARG A 32 -5.83 15.50 -7.06
C ARG A 32 -6.62 14.63 -6.10
N PHE A 33 -6.16 13.39 -5.96
CA PHE A 33 -6.87 12.35 -5.21
C PHE A 33 -6.01 11.93 -4.03
N LEU A 34 -6.63 11.87 -2.86
CA LEU A 34 -6.12 11.12 -1.71
C LEU A 34 -6.84 9.78 -1.68
N PHE A 35 -6.10 8.69 -1.81
CA PHE A 35 -6.59 7.35 -1.52
C PHE A 35 -6.15 7.00 -0.12
N PHE A 36 -7.07 6.59 0.75
CA PHE A 36 -6.76 6.37 2.17
C PHE A 36 -7.62 5.27 2.78
N ASN A 37 -7.35 4.97 4.05
CA ASN A 37 -8.03 4.00 4.88
C ASN A 37 -7.65 2.52 4.60
N GLU A 38 -8.11 1.62 5.45
CA GLU A 38 -7.88 0.18 5.35
C GLU A 38 -9.19 -0.61 5.24
N SER A 39 -9.14 -1.82 4.66
CA SER A 39 -10.28 -2.72 4.37
C SER A 39 -11.25 -2.21 3.30
N ASN A 40 -11.37 -0.90 3.15
CA ASN A 40 -11.85 -0.22 1.96
C ASN A 40 -10.93 0.97 1.70
N ILE A 41 -10.32 1.03 0.51
CA ILE A 41 -9.58 2.21 0.08
C ILE A 41 -10.60 3.26 -0.34
N GLU A 42 -10.72 4.30 0.45
CA GLU A 42 -11.62 5.43 0.27
C GLU A 42 -10.93 6.57 -0.48
N VAL A 43 -11.73 7.51 -1.00
CA VAL A 43 -11.21 8.62 -1.81
C VAL A 43 -11.66 9.97 -1.29
N ALA A 44 -10.71 10.89 -1.17
CA ALA A 44 -10.94 12.31 -1.01
C ALA A 44 -10.26 13.09 -2.14
N VAL A 45 -10.70 14.32 -2.38
CA VAL A 45 -10.12 15.22 -3.39
C VAL A 45 -9.60 16.50 -2.75
N THR A 46 -8.63 17.14 -3.37
CA THR A 46 -8.05 18.40 -2.88
C THR A 46 -7.68 19.33 -4.03
N GLN A 47 -7.72 20.64 -3.77
CA GLN A 47 -7.22 21.68 -4.68
C GLN A 47 -5.89 22.28 -4.21
N ASP A 48 -5.63 22.28 -2.90
CA ASP A 48 -4.49 23.00 -2.28
C ASP A 48 -3.52 22.10 -1.51
N LEU A 49 -3.79 20.78 -1.47
CA LEU A 49 -3.03 19.76 -0.74
C LEU A 49 -3.13 19.85 0.79
N ILE A 50 -3.94 20.77 1.32
CA ILE A 50 -4.11 21.02 2.74
C ILE A 50 -5.52 20.65 3.19
N HIS A 51 -6.53 21.04 2.42
CA HIS A 51 -7.93 20.75 2.68
C HIS A 51 -8.42 19.66 1.72
N TYR A 52 -9.07 18.64 2.28
CA TYR A 52 -9.55 17.49 1.53
C TYR A 52 -11.06 17.35 1.70
N GLU A 53 -11.75 17.10 0.60
CA GLU A 53 -13.18 16.78 0.58
C GLU A 53 -13.34 15.27 0.43
N TYR A 54 -13.88 14.61 1.46
CA TYR A 54 -14.19 13.19 1.38
C TYR A 54 -15.33 12.96 0.38
N THR A 55 -15.10 12.09 -0.61
CA THR A 55 -16.08 11.88 -1.70
C THR A 55 -17.18 10.87 -1.36
N GLY A 56 -17.03 10.11 -0.27
CA GLY A 56 -17.91 8.97 0.05
C GLY A 56 -17.74 7.77 -0.89
N LYS A 57 -16.76 7.79 -1.80
CA LYS A 57 -16.50 6.71 -2.76
C LYS A 57 -15.43 5.75 -2.26
N THR A 58 -15.62 4.48 -2.56
CA THR A 58 -14.62 3.42 -2.42
C THR A 58 -13.92 3.20 -3.76
N PHE A 59 -12.60 3.27 -3.76
CA PHE A 59 -11.74 2.96 -4.91
C PHE A 59 -11.48 1.46 -5.03
N LEU A 60 -11.11 0.82 -3.93
CA LEU A 60 -10.71 -0.59 -3.92
C LEU A 60 -11.17 -1.26 -2.62
N GLN A 61 -11.81 -2.41 -2.74
CA GLN A 61 -12.35 -3.19 -1.61
C GLN A 61 -11.70 -4.58 -1.54
N ILE A 62 -11.85 -5.24 -0.39
CA ILE A 62 -11.44 -6.63 -0.21
C ILE A 62 -12.16 -7.57 -1.19
N ARG A 63 -11.51 -8.68 -1.54
CA ARG A 63 -12.11 -9.71 -2.40
C ARG A 63 -12.15 -11.06 -1.67
N PRO A 64 -13.34 -11.63 -1.40
CA PRO A 64 -13.44 -12.95 -0.80
C PRO A 64 -12.66 -14.01 -1.60
N ASN A 65 -11.90 -14.85 -0.90
CA ASN A 65 -11.06 -15.92 -1.45
C ASN A 65 -9.82 -15.50 -2.26
N TYR A 66 -9.43 -14.23 -2.24
CA TYR A 66 -8.16 -13.75 -2.80
C TYR A 66 -7.14 -13.47 -1.69
N PHE A 67 -5.91 -13.11 -2.07
CA PHE A 67 -4.88 -12.71 -1.11
C PHE A 67 -5.18 -11.40 -0.35
N ASP A 68 -6.16 -10.64 -0.85
CA ASP A 68 -6.64 -9.37 -0.31
C ASP A 68 -8.07 -9.48 0.23
N SER A 69 -8.33 -10.58 0.97
CA SER A 69 -9.66 -10.93 1.46
C SER A 69 -10.07 -10.27 2.78
N GLU A 70 -9.10 -9.85 3.59
CA GLU A 70 -9.35 -9.29 4.93
C GLU A 70 -9.04 -7.80 5.02
N LEU A 71 -8.09 -7.34 4.22
CA LEU A 71 -7.62 -5.97 4.23
C LEU A 71 -7.08 -5.60 2.85
N VAL A 72 -7.34 -4.35 2.48
CA VAL A 72 -6.67 -3.61 1.42
C VAL A 72 -6.31 -2.25 1.98
N GLU A 73 -5.12 -1.76 1.68
CA GLU A 73 -4.57 -0.55 2.27
C GLU A 73 -3.58 0.09 1.28
N PRO A 74 -3.62 1.41 1.06
CA PRO A 74 -2.70 2.04 0.11
C PRO A 74 -1.23 1.83 0.47
N GLY A 75 -0.40 1.67 -0.55
CA GLY A 75 1.05 1.75 -0.43
C GLY A 75 1.56 3.15 -0.83
N PRO A 76 2.66 3.26 -1.61
CA PRO A 76 3.21 4.55 -2.04
C PRO A 76 2.32 5.27 -3.08
N GLU A 77 2.70 6.49 -3.45
CA GLU A 77 2.02 7.31 -4.46
C GLU A 77 1.93 6.62 -5.81
N PRO A 78 0.76 6.62 -6.50
CA PRO A 78 0.65 5.95 -7.80
C PRO A 78 1.61 6.53 -8.83
N ARG A 79 2.20 5.67 -9.67
CA ARG A 79 3.20 6.09 -10.66
C ARG A 79 2.72 5.85 -12.06
N LYS A 80 2.95 6.83 -12.93
CA LYS A 80 2.68 6.68 -14.36
C LYS A 80 3.64 5.66 -14.96
N ILE A 81 3.11 4.77 -15.79
CA ILE A 81 3.87 3.72 -16.49
C ILE A 81 3.85 3.96 -18.01
N SER A 82 4.60 3.18 -18.79
CA SER A 82 4.87 3.48 -20.21
C SER A 82 3.67 3.62 -21.13
N ASP A 83 2.57 2.93 -20.86
CA ASP A 83 1.33 3.03 -21.65
C ASP A 83 0.50 4.30 -21.31
N GLY A 84 0.97 5.06 -20.33
CA GLY A 84 0.38 6.30 -19.82
C GLY A 84 -0.56 6.11 -18.65
N ASN A 85 -0.95 4.88 -18.29
CA ASN A 85 -1.77 4.55 -17.13
C ASN A 85 -0.97 4.72 -15.82
N TYR A 86 -1.64 4.55 -14.68
CA TYR A 86 -0.98 4.59 -13.37
C TYR A 86 -0.92 3.20 -12.74
N LEU A 87 0.24 2.83 -12.22
CA LEU A 87 0.40 1.70 -11.32
C LEU A 87 0.13 2.16 -9.88
N PHE A 88 -0.80 1.46 -9.23
CA PHE A 88 -1.15 1.61 -7.82
C PHE A 88 -0.68 0.36 -7.08
N LEU A 89 0.30 0.50 -6.17
CA LEU A 89 0.67 -0.59 -5.26
C LEU A 89 -0.17 -0.50 -3.98
N TYR A 90 -0.65 -1.63 -3.50
CA TYR A 90 -1.42 -1.71 -2.26
C TYR A 90 -0.96 -2.86 -1.39
N ASN A 91 -1.07 -2.65 -0.09
CA ASN A 91 -0.90 -3.67 0.93
C ASN A 91 -2.24 -4.37 1.16
N SER A 92 -2.17 -5.63 1.53
CA SER A 92 -3.35 -6.48 1.66
C SER A 92 -3.18 -7.49 2.76
N GLY A 93 -4.29 -8.03 3.27
CA GLY A 93 -4.28 -9.07 4.29
C GLY A 93 -5.17 -10.24 3.92
N ARG A 94 -4.75 -11.45 4.31
CA ARG A 94 -5.56 -12.67 4.32
C ARG A 94 -5.44 -13.41 5.64
N GLN A 95 -6.47 -14.18 6.00
CA GLN A 95 -6.39 -15.06 7.16
C GLN A 95 -5.44 -16.23 6.90
N VAL A 96 -4.63 -16.59 7.89
CA VAL A 96 -3.70 -17.72 7.87
C VAL A 96 -3.66 -18.41 9.24
N SER A 97 -3.32 -19.69 9.26
CA SER A 97 -3.17 -20.49 10.48
C SER A 97 -1.72 -20.74 10.87
N THR A 98 -0.76 -20.07 10.21
CA THR A 98 0.67 -20.24 10.48
C THR A 98 1.00 -19.91 11.95
N PRO A 99 1.54 -20.86 12.72
CA PRO A 99 1.86 -20.65 14.13
C PRO A 99 2.92 -19.56 14.31
N ASN A 100 2.62 -18.63 15.22
CA ASN A 100 3.52 -17.54 15.56
C ASN A 100 3.34 -17.15 17.04
N SER A 101 4.28 -16.39 17.59
CA SER A 101 4.34 -16.02 19.01
C SER A 101 3.36 -14.91 19.39
N LYS A 102 2.80 -14.18 18.41
CA LYS A 102 1.92 -13.02 18.64
C LYS A 102 0.49 -13.49 18.96
N PRO A 103 -0.05 -13.18 20.16
CA PRO A 103 -1.39 -13.60 20.53
C PRO A 103 -2.46 -13.07 19.57
N ASN A 104 -3.40 -13.94 19.18
CA ASN A 104 -4.53 -13.62 18.29
C ASN A 104 -4.11 -13.06 16.91
N TRP A 105 -2.90 -13.36 16.44
CA TRP A 105 -2.45 -12.95 15.12
C TRP A 105 -2.56 -14.10 14.12
N HIS A 106 -3.49 -13.94 13.18
CA HIS A 106 -3.83 -14.93 12.16
C HIS A 106 -3.88 -14.31 10.76
N ARG A 107 -3.03 -13.30 10.51
CA ARG A 107 -3.04 -12.56 9.24
C ARG A 107 -1.67 -12.59 8.59
N GLU A 108 -1.67 -12.75 7.27
CA GLU A 108 -0.49 -12.55 6.43
C GLU A 108 -0.71 -11.32 5.56
N TYR A 109 0.25 -10.38 5.60
CA TYR A 109 0.23 -9.20 4.74
C TYR A 109 1.03 -9.43 3.47
N ASN A 110 0.43 -9.00 2.36
CA ASN A 110 0.92 -9.19 1.02
C ASN A 110 0.84 -7.88 0.23
N VAL A 111 1.63 -7.76 -0.85
CA VAL A 111 1.57 -6.62 -1.77
C VAL A 111 0.89 -7.02 -3.07
N GLY A 112 -0.11 -6.24 -3.48
CA GLY A 112 -0.78 -6.33 -4.77
C GLY A 112 -0.59 -5.08 -5.62
N TRP A 113 -1.13 -5.11 -6.84
CA TRP A 113 -1.18 -3.95 -7.72
C TRP A 113 -2.52 -3.78 -8.43
N ALA A 114 -2.82 -2.54 -8.79
CA ALA A 114 -3.90 -2.18 -9.71
C ALA A 114 -3.38 -1.20 -10.77
N ILE A 115 -3.95 -1.26 -11.98
CA ILE A 115 -3.71 -0.31 -13.07
C ILE A 115 -4.92 0.63 -13.15
N MET A 116 -4.66 1.92 -13.00
CA MET A 116 -5.65 2.99 -13.05
C MET A 116 -5.65 3.61 -14.45
N ASP A 117 -6.82 3.91 -14.99
CA ASP A 117 -6.94 4.58 -16.29
C ASP A 117 -6.32 5.98 -16.24
N LYS A 118 -5.52 6.31 -17.25
CA LYS A 118 -4.89 7.62 -17.39
C LYS A 118 -5.88 8.77 -17.57
N ASN A 119 -7.08 8.51 -18.08
CA ASN A 119 -8.09 9.54 -18.33
C ASN A 119 -9.08 9.68 -17.16
N ASP A 120 -9.31 8.60 -16.42
CA ASP A 120 -10.13 8.56 -15.23
C ASP A 120 -9.45 7.71 -14.15
N PRO A 121 -8.65 8.31 -13.24
CA PRO A 121 -7.94 7.55 -12.22
C PRO A 121 -8.84 6.75 -11.26
N MET A 122 -10.15 6.99 -11.23
CA MET A 122 -11.09 6.18 -10.46
C MET A 122 -11.46 4.85 -11.16
N ASN A 123 -11.16 4.72 -12.45
CA ASN A 123 -11.40 3.52 -13.24
C ASN A 123 -10.21 2.55 -13.12
N ILE A 124 -10.45 1.37 -12.54
CA ILE A 124 -9.44 0.30 -12.44
C ILE A 124 -9.52 -0.57 -13.69
N LEU A 125 -8.46 -0.55 -14.50
CA LEU A 125 -8.34 -1.33 -15.73
C LEU A 125 -7.94 -2.79 -15.46
N ALA A 126 -7.10 -3.01 -14.45
CA ALA A 126 -6.63 -4.32 -14.06
C ALA A 126 -6.24 -4.32 -12.57
N ARG A 127 -6.34 -5.48 -11.92
CA ARG A 127 -5.90 -5.71 -10.55
C ARG A 127 -5.26 -7.11 -10.49
N SER A 128 -4.16 -7.23 -9.76
CA SER A 128 -3.46 -8.50 -9.61
C SER A 128 -4.34 -9.56 -8.94
N ASP A 129 -4.37 -10.78 -9.47
CA ASP A 129 -5.07 -11.91 -8.83
C ASP A 129 -4.21 -12.62 -7.79
N GLU A 130 -2.88 -12.50 -7.89
CA GLU A 130 -1.89 -13.03 -6.95
C GLU A 130 -1.00 -11.91 -6.40
N PRO A 131 -0.43 -12.07 -5.20
CA PRO A 131 0.47 -11.07 -4.64
C PRO A 131 1.79 -11.02 -5.42
N ILE A 132 2.35 -9.82 -5.57
CA ILE A 132 3.69 -9.63 -6.13
C ILE A 132 4.80 -9.71 -5.08
N LEU A 133 4.43 -9.61 -3.80
CA LEU A 133 5.33 -9.81 -2.67
C LEU A 133 4.54 -10.43 -1.51
N SER A 134 5.13 -11.47 -0.93
CA SER A 134 4.62 -12.19 0.24
C SER A 134 5.79 -12.45 1.20
N PRO A 135 5.53 -12.68 2.50
CA PRO A 135 6.58 -13.04 3.44
C PRO A 135 7.23 -14.38 3.07
N VAL A 136 8.52 -14.37 2.76
CA VAL A 136 9.29 -15.58 2.39
C VAL A 136 10.60 -15.70 3.15
N LEU A 137 11.26 -14.58 3.43
CA LEU A 137 12.52 -14.52 4.17
C LEU A 137 12.29 -14.61 5.67
N ASP A 138 13.32 -15.04 6.41
CA ASP A 138 13.28 -15.20 7.87
C ASP A 138 12.73 -13.95 8.57
N TRP A 139 13.20 -12.77 8.12
CA TRP A 139 12.89 -11.45 8.64
C TRP A 139 11.59 -10.83 8.13
N GLU A 140 10.93 -11.46 7.16
CA GLU A 140 9.59 -11.09 6.70
C GLU A 140 8.51 -11.94 7.36
N LYS A 141 8.83 -13.21 7.65
CA LYS A 141 7.92 -14.15 8.29
C LYS A 141 7.85 -13.95 9.80
N CYS A 142 9.00 -13.88 10.48
CA CYS A 142 9.10 -13.81 11.95
C CYS A 142 8.16 -14.77 12.70
N ASP A 143 7.86 -15.91 12.10
CA ASP A 143 6.94 -16.90 12.67
C ASP A 143 7.72 -17.89 13.55
N ASN A 144 7.06 -18.91 14.10
CA ASN A 144 7.73 -19.85 15.00
C ASN A 144 8.81 -20.71 14.32
N ASN A 145 8.86 -20.73 12.98
CA ASN A 145 9.90 -21.41 12.21
C ASN A 145 11.01 -20.46 11.77
N SER A 146 10.91 -19.17 12.08
CA SER A 146 12.02 -18.24 11.86
C SER A 146 13.13 -18.51 12.88
N ASP A 147 14.39 -18.48 12.43
CA ASP A 147 15.56 -18.75 13.27
C ASP A 147 15.88 -17.54 14.15
N LYS A 148 16.30 -16.45 13.52
CA LYS A 148 16.70 -15.24 14.23
C LYS A 148 15.49 -14.36 14.55
N TRP A 149 14.49 -14.37 13.68
CA TRP A 149 13.46 -13.34 13.65
C TRP A 149 12.16 -13.69 14.39
N SER A 150 12.01 -14.92 14.89
CA SER A 150 10.86 -15.36 15.69
C SER A 150 10.61 -14.53 16.95
N ASP A 151 11.69 -14.07 17.60
CA ASP A 151 11.64 -13.26 18.83
C ASP A 151 11.93 -11.76 18.58
N LEU A 152 12.33 -11.38 17.37
CA LEU A 152 12.71 -10.00 17.03
C LEU A 152 11.62 -9.25 16.25
N GLY A 153 10.76 -9.97 15.53
CA GLY A 153 9.66 -9.38 14.78
C GLY A 153 8.51 -8.94 15.70
N LEU A 154 8.02 -7.72 15.51
CA LEU A 154 6.85 -7.20 16.24
C LEU A 154 5.52 -7.77 15.70
N THR A 155 5.44 -7.99 14.39
CA THR A 155 4.25 -8.52 13.73
C THR A 155 4.65 -9.58 12.72
N PRO A 156 4.38 -10.87 12.96
CA PRO A 156 4.79 -11.92 12.04
C PRO A 156 3.99 -11.87 10.74
N LEU A 157 4.58 -12.40 9.67
CA LEU A 157 3.98 -12.59 8.35
C LEU A 157 3.56 -11.26 7.71
N VAL A 158 4.44 -10.27 7.77
CA VAL A 158 4.20 -8.95 7.19
C VAL A 158 5.28 -8.59 6.19
N VAL A 159 4.85 -8.33 4.95
CA VAL A 159 5.53 -7.43 4.03
C VAL A 159 4.62 -6.22 3.77
N PHE A 160 5.17 -5.01 3.84
CA PHE A 160 4.37 -3.78 3.69
C PHE A 160 5.10 -2.72 2.88
N VAL A 161 4.63 -2.41 1.66
CA VAL A 161 5.24 -1.43 0.75
C VAL A 161 4.75 -0.02 1.04
N GLU A 162 5.68 0.94 1.12
CA GLU A 162 5.31 2.34 1.44
C GLU A 162 6.20 3.39 0.76
N GLY A 163 7.20 2.96 -0.02
CA GLY A 163 8.03 3.89 -0.76
C GLY A 163 8.56 3.28 -2.04
N TRP A 164 8.70 4.12 -3.06
CA TRP A 164 9.42 3.73 -4.28
C TRP A 164 10.01 4.92 -5.02
N LYS A 165 11.02 4.61 -5.84
CA LYS A 165 11.68 5.57 -6.72
C LYS A 165 11.87 4.94 -8.08
N GLN A 166 11.41 5.63 -9.12
CA GLN A 166 11.68 5.25 -10.49
C GLN A 166 13.19 5.41 -10.78
N ILE A 167 13.80 4.38 -11.35
CA ILE A 167 15.23 4.34 -11.70
C ILE A 167 15.47 4.19 -13.20
N ALA A 168 14.50 3.66 -13.95
CA ALA A 168 14.48 3.65 -15.40
C ALA A 168 13.02 3.56 -15.90
N HIS A 169 12.85 3.44 -17.22
CA HIS A 169 11.53 3.22 -17.80
C HIS A 169 10.94 1.93 -17.24
N ASP A 170 9.77 2.01 -16.62
CA ASP A 170 9.07 0.87 -16.01
C ASP A 170 9.89 0.06 -14.98
N GLU A 171 10.92 0.69 -14.40
CA GLU A 171 11.76 0.11 -13.37
C GLU A 171 11.83 1.01 -12.14
N PHE A 172 11.58 0.39 -10.98
CA PHE A 172 11.50 1.08 -9.70
C PHE A 172 12.35 0.35 -8.65
N ILE A 173 12.95 1.12 -7.76
CA ILE A 173 13.39 0.63 -6.46
C ILE A 173 12.24 0.82 -5.49
N VAL A 174 11.87 -0.23 -4.78
CA VAL A 174 10.73 -0.28 -3.86
C VAL A 174 11.24 -0.61 -2.47
N TRP A 175 10.82 0.18 -1.48
CA TRP A 175 11.08 -0.04 -0.06
C TRP A 175 9.84 -0.63 0.59
N TYR A 176 10.03 -1.73 1.32
CA TYR A 176 8.98 -2.41 2.05
C TYR A 176 9.47 -2.80 3.44
N GLN A 177 8.54 -2.96 4.37
CA GLN A 177 8.82 -3.35 5.73
C GLN A 177 8.65 -4.87 5.89
N GLY A 178 9.44 -5.47 6.77
CA GLY A 178 9.33 -6.86 7.21
C GLY A 178 9.02 -6.89 8.70
N CYS A 179 7.94 -7.60 9.05
CA CYS A 179 7.47 -7.82 10.41
C CYS A 179 7.28 -6.58 11.32
N ASP A 180 6.93 -5.42 10.76
CA ASP A 180 6.90 -4.12 11.45
C ASP A 180 8.23 -3.78 12.16
N SER A 181 9.36 -4.32 11.70
CA SER A 181 10.62 -4.29 12.44
C SER A 181 11.81 -3.85 11.61
N VAL A 182 11.85 -4.20 10.33
CA VAL A 182 12.96 -3.87 9.42
C VAL A 182 12.47 -3.43 8.06
N THR A 183 13.35 -2.81 7.29
CA THR A 183 13.08 -2.40 5.91
C THR A 183 13.95 -3.19 4.94
N GLY A 184 13.32 -3.73 3.90
CA GLY A 184 13.96 -4.29 2.74
C GLY A 184 13.88 -3.36 1.52
N VAL A 185 14.58 -3.76 0.47
CA VAL A 185 14.53 -3.09 -0.83
C VAL A 185 14.41 -4.14 -1.94
N ALA A 186 13.55 -3.88 -2.91
CA ALA A 186 13.36 -4.72 -4.08
C ALA A 186 13.44 -3.88 -5.36
N LYS A 187 13.83 -4.51 -6.46
CA LYS A 187 13.67 -3.95 -7.80
C LYS A 187 12.36 -4.45 -8.40
N LEU A 188 11.48 -3.54 -8.77
CA LEU A 188 10.26 -3.82 -9.52
C LEU A 188 10.51 -3.48 -10.99
N THR A 189 10.10 -4.38 -11.88
CA THR A 189 10.18 -4.18 -13.34
C THR A 189 8.85 -4.58 -13.94
N ILE A 190 8.22 -3.66 -14.67
CA ILE A 190 6.95 -3.91 -15.35
C ILE A 190 7.26 -4.39 -16.76
N LYS A 191 6.59 -5.47 -17.17
CA LYS A 191 6.66 -6.00 -18.52
C LYS A 191 5.25 -6.10 -19.07
N PHE A 192 5.07 -5.60 -20.27
CA PHE A 192 3.81 -5.74 -21.00
C PHE A 192 3.92 -6.99 -21.88
N ASP A 193 2.89 -7.84 -21.85
CA ASP A 193 2.78 -8.92 -22.81
C ASP A 193 2.62 -8.29 -24.20
N THR A 194 3.57 -8.58 -25.08
CA THR A 194 3.60 -8.16 -26.49
C THR A 194 2.94 -9.18 -27.38
#